data_AF-A0A8T3V416-F1
#
_entry.id   AF-A0A8T3V416-F1
#
_cell.length_a   1.000
_cell.length_b   1.000
_cell.length_c   1.000
_cell.angle_alpha   90.00
_cell.angle_beta   90.00
_cell.angle_gamma   90.00
#
_symmetry.space_group_name_H-M   'P 1'
#
loop_
_entity.id
_entity.type
_entity.pdbx_description
1 polymer ?
#
loop_
_entity_poly.entity_id
_entity_poly.type
_entity_poly.pdbx_seq_one_letter_code
_entity_poly.pdbx_strand_id
1 'polypeptide(L)' 'MASQKIISIILLVLSTIAILACLVINFDVWIVYTVAIFGIPTWILSLGLLTMAKPKPEDAEERVKEPFTGY' A
#
# COMPACT_ATOMS: atom_id res chain seq x y z
N MET A 1 -1.02 13.11 6.99
CA MET A 1 -0.21 12.77 5.79
C MET A 1 1.21 12.28 6.13
N ALA A 2 2.02 13.00 6.92
CA ALA A 2 3.39 12.57 7.22
C ALA A 2 3.46 11.20 7.93
N SER A 3 2.65 11.01 8.98
CA SER A 3 2.58 9.72 9.70
C SER A 3 2.15 8.54 8.81
N GLN A 4 1.14 8.73 7.95
CA GLN A 4 0.71 7.71 6.98
C GLN A 4 1.86 7.29 6.05
N LYS A 5 2.60 8.25 5.48
CA LYS A 5 3.73 7.93 4.59
C LYS A 5 4.81 7.12 5.29
N ILE A 6 5.13 7.48 6.54
CA ILE A 6 6.10 6.75 7.36
C ILE A 6 5.62 5.31 7.59
N ILE A 7 4.35 5.13 7.97
CA ILE A 7 3.76 3.80 8.18
C ILE A 7 3.79 2.98 6.88
N SER A 8 3.40 3.57 5.74
CA SER A 8 3.43 2.87 4.45
C SER A 8 4.86 2.49 4.03
N ILE A 9 5.87 3.31 4.30
CA ILE A 9 7.28 2.95 4.04
C ILE A 9 7.70 1.77 4.92
N ILE A 10 7.39 1.80 6.21
CA ILE A 10 7.73 0.72 7.14
C ILE A 10 7.07 -0.60 6.68
N LEU A 11 5.78 -0.56 6.37
CA LEU A 11 5.05 -1.74 5.87
C LEU A 11 5.61 -2.26 4.55
N LEU A 12 5.99 -1.36 3.64
CA LEU A 12 6.60 -1.74 2.37
C LEU A 12 7.95 -2.45 2.57
N VAL A 13 8.81 -1.92 3.44
CA VAL A 13 10.12 -2.53 3.74
C VAL A 13 9.94 -3.90 4.41
N LEU A 14 9.08 -4.00 5.42
CA LEU A 14 8.84 -5.26 6.12
C LEU A 14 8.26 -6.35 5.20
N SER A 15 7.26 -6.00 4.39
CA SER A 15 6.68 -6.92 3.42
C SER A 15 7.69 -7.35 2.35
N THR A 16 8.54 -6.42 1.88
CA THR A 16 9.62 -6.74 0.94
C THR A 16 10.60 -7.75 1.53
N ILE A 17 11.06 -7.53 2.76
CA ILE A 17 11.99 -8.45 3.44
C ILE A 17 11.34 -9.82 3.64
N ALA A 18 10.07 -9.87 4.07
CA ALA A 18 9.36 -11.13 4.28
C ALA A 18 9.23 -11.94 2.98
N ILE A 19 8.86 -11.28 1.87
CA ILE A 19 8.75 -11.92 0.55
C ILE A 19 10.12 -12.41 0.08
N LEU A 20 11.17 -11.60 0.19
CA LEU A 20 12.53 -11.99 -0.21
C LEU A 20 13.07 -13.14 0.65
N ALA A 21 12.79 -13.15 1.95
CA ALA A 21 13.16 -14.23 2.84
C ALA A 21 12.51 -15.55 2.40
N CYS A 22 11.23 -15.54 2.04
CA CYS A 22 10.54 -16.73 1.52
C CYS A 22 11.03 -17.17 0.13
N LEU A 23 11.68 -16.28 -0.63
CA LEU A 23 12.20 -16.59 -1.96
C LEU A 23 13.62 -17.19 -1.91
N VAL A 24 14.45 -16.74 -0.97
CA VAL A 24 15.88 -17.11 -0.88
C VAL A 24 16.12 -18.24 0.12
N ILE A 25 15.28 -18.34 1.16
CA ILE A 25 15.42 -19.33 2.23
C ILE A 25 14.33 -20.40 2.07
N ASN A 26 14.68 -21.65 2.38
CA ASN A 26 13.73 -22.76 2.33
C ASN A 26 12.90 -22.80 3.63
N PHE A 27 11.76 -22.11 3.61
CA PHE A 27 10.76 -22.14 4.68
C PHE A 27 9.70 -23.22 4.43
N ASP A 28 9.03 -23.63 5.50
CA ASP A 28 7.88 -24.53 5.40
C ASP A 28 6.75 -23.88 4.56
N VAL A 29 6.03 -24.71 3.82
CA VAL A 29 5.03 -24.33 2.83
C VAL A 29 3.92 -23.46 3.47
N TRP A 30 3.53 -23.74 4.71
CA TRP A 30 2.51 -22.94 5.40
C TRP A 30 2.98 -21.50 5.68
N ILE A 31 4.27 -21.30 5.94
CA ILE A 31 4.87 -19.96 6.14
C ILE A 31 4.84 -19.21 4.82
N VAL A 32 5.28 -19.87 3.74
CA VAL A 32 5.30 -19.28 2.39
C VAL A 32 3.90 -18.84 1.98
N TYR A 33 2.88 -19.68 2.20
CA TYR A 33 1.49 -19.29 1.90
C TYR A 33 0.99 -18.14 2.76
N THR A 34 1.31 -18.13 4.05
CA THR A 34 0.94 -17.03 4.94
C THR A 34 1.54 -15.71 4.46
N VAL A 35 2.85 -15.71 4.13
CA VAL A 35 3.54 -14.54 3.60
C VAL A 35 3.01 -14.15 2.23
N ALA A 36 2.64 -15.09 1.36
CA ALA A 36 2.04 -14.77 0.07
C ALA A 36 0.67 -14.09 0.24
N ILE A 37 -0.19 -14.63 1.11
CA ILE A 37 -1.55 -14.14 1.33
C ILE A 37 -1.57 -12.75 1.97
N PHE A 38 -0.66 -12.46 2.91
CA PHE A 38 -0.66 -11.18 3.62
C PHE A 38 0.43 -10.22 3.15
N GLY A 39 1.63 -10.72 2.90
CA GLY A 39 2.80 -9.93 2.53
C GLY A 39 2.62 -9.28 1.15
N ILE A 40 2.17 -10.02 0.14
CA ILE A 40 2.00 -9.47 -1.22
C ILE A 40 0.92 -8.38 -1.24
N PRO A 41 -0.30 -8.57 -0.70
CA PRO A 41 -1.29 -7.49 -0.66
C PRO A 41 -0.83 -6.29 0.16
N THR A 42 -0.16 -6.51 1.29
CA THR A 42 0.39 -5.42 2.11
C THR A 42 1.44 -4.62 1.34
N TRP A 43 2.28 -5.30 0.56
CA TRP A 43 3.29 -4.68 -0.29
C TRP A 43 2.65 -3.80 -1.37
N ILE A 44 1.69 -4.34 -2.13
CA ILE A 44 0.98 -3.62 -3.19
C ILE A 44 0.24 -2.41 -2.61
N LEU A 45 -0.48 -2.58 -1.50
CA LEU A 45 -1.23 -1.51 -0.85
C LEU A 45 -0.30 -0.40 -0.37
N SER A 46 0.80 -0.76 0.29
CA SER A 46 1.76 0.21 0.81
C SER A 46 2.40 1.04 -0.32
N LEU A 47 2.73 0.38 -1.43
CA LEU A 47 3.26 1.05 -2.62
C LEU A 47 2.21 1.99 -3.23
N GLY A 48 0.97 1.51 -3.41
CA GLY A 48 -0.13 2.31 -3.94
C GLY A 48 -0.43 3.55 -3.10
N LEU A 49 -0.42 3.44 -1.77
CA LEU A 49 -0.63 4.56 -0.85
C LEU A 49 0.52 5.58 -0.89
N LEU A 50 1.75 5.14 -1.17
CA LEU A 50 2.90 6.03 -1.33
C LEU A 50 2.90 6.79 -2.65
N THR A 51 2.47 6.12 -3.73
CA THR A 51 2.41 6.69 -5.08
C THR A 51 1.10 7.41 -5.38
N MET A 52 0.13 7.37 -4.46
CA MET A 52 -1.19 7.97 -4.67
C MET A 52 -1.04 9.46 -4.98
N ALA A 53 -1.64 9.89 -6.08
CA ALA A 53 -1.68 11.29 -6.47
C ALA A 53 -2.38 12.10 -5.38
N LYS A 54 -1.79 13.25 -5.01
CA LYS A 54 -2.45 14.17 -4.10
C LYS A 54 -3.56 14.92 -4.86
N PRO A 55 -4.73 15.12 -4.23
CA PRO A 55 -5.74 16.01 -4.80
C PRO A 55 -5.14 17.41 -4.94
N LYS A 56 -5.37 18.04 -6.08
CA LYS A 56 -4.94 19.42 -6.27
C LYS A 56 -5.84 20.34 -5.43
N PRO A 57 -5.30 21.41 -4.84
CA PRO A 57 -6.09 22.34 -4.03
C PRO A 57 -7.15 23.09 -4.86
N GLU A 58 -6.93 23.26 -6.17
CA GLU A 58 -7.87 23.84 -7.13
C GLU A 58 -9.15 22.99 -7.31
N ASP A 59 -9.04 21.67 -7.24
CA ASP A 59 -10.19 20.74 -7.39
C ASP A 59 -11.00 20.59 -6.08
N ALA A 60 -10.56 21.22 -4.98
CA ALA A 60 -11.19 21.03 -3.67
C ALA A 60 -12.56 21.71 -3.58
N GLU A 61 -12.73 22.89 -4.20
CA GLU A 61 -14.03 23.56 -4.26
C GLU A 61 -15.02 22.85 -5.18
N GLU A 62 -14.54 22.33 -6.32
CA GLU A 62 -15.34 21.63 -7.32
C GLU A 62 -15.91 20.32 -6.75
N ARG A 63 -15.11 19.56 -5.99
CA ARG A 63 -15.55 18.32 -5.29
C ARG A 63 -16.56 18.54 -4.16
N VAL A 64 -16.73 19.77 -3.69
CA VAL A 64 -17.72 20.14 -2.67
C VAL A 64 -19.00 20.70 -3.30
N LYS A 65 -18.85 21.46 -4.40
CA LYS A 65 -19.97 22.08 -5.11
C LYS A 65 -20.67 21.11 -6.06
N GLU A 66 -19.94 20.16 -6.66
CA GLU A 66 -20.48 19.11 -7.51
C GLU A 66 -20.39 17.76 -6.79
N PRO A 67 -21.51 17.22 -6.26
CA PRO A 67 -21.50 15.84 -5.79
C PRO A 67 -21.15 14.94 -6.99
N PHE A 68 -20.40 13.86 -6.74
CA PHE A 68 -19.90 12.91 -7.75
C PHE A 68 -20.96 12.28 -8.69
N THR A 69 -22.22 12.63 -8.54
CA THR A 69 -23.30 12.40 -9.50
C THR A 69 -23.24 13.53 -10.55
N GLY A 70 -22.51 13.33 -11.65
CA GLY A 70 -22.45 14.30 -12.74
C GLY A 70 -23.79 14.51 -13.45
N TYR A 71 -24.72 15.22 -12.81
CA TYR A 71 -26.02 15.67 -13.31
C TYR A 71 -26.25 17.12 -12.91
#